data_AF-A0ABD1L9L8-F1
#
_entry.id   AF-A0ABD1L9L8-F1
#
_cell.length_a   1.000
_cell.length_b   1.000
_cell.length_c   1.000
_cell.angle_alpha   90.00
_cell.angle_beta   90.00
_cell.angle_gamma   90.00
#
_symmetry.space_group_name_H-M   'P 1'
#
loop_
_entity.id
_entity.type
_entity.pdbx_description
1 polymer ?
#
loop_
_entity_poly.entity_id
_entity_poly.type
_entity_poly.pdbx_seq_one_letter_code
_entity_poly.pdbx_strand_id
1 'polypeptide(L)'
;MNEDDLSSSYSPATRGATLEQCQQMIHNSLLSPQVKFLREHLEKAGCAVGDNFIRAVKCDGTGFAGGYTKGQGIVVCCNQMESQDDVDQVLKHELIHAFDDCRAANLDWTKCAHHACSEIRAGHLSGDCHFKRELFKLASLNIRGHEQVIGFKVEGEDSVHHSHEESGIEGVTDSSQ
;
A
#
# COMPACT_ATOMS: atom_id res chain seq x y z
N MET A 1 49.47 -6.33 -32.17
CA MET A 1 48.55 -7.01 -31.25
C MET A 1 47.22 -6.30 -31.43
N ASN A 2 46.28 -6.95 -32.11
CA ASN A 2 44.90 -6.49 -32.21
C ASN A 2 44.10 -7.57 -31.47
N GLU A 3 43.52 -7.24 -30.33
CA GLU A 3 42.60 -8.08 -29.60
C GLU A 3 41.27 -7.36 -29.48
N ASP A 4 40.29 -7.97 -30.13
CA ASP A 4 38.86 -8.06 -29.84
C ASP A 4 38.31 -7.21 -28.69
N ASP A 5 37.27 -6.41 -28.97
CA ASP A 5 36.33 -6.01 -27.92
C ASP A 5 34.90 -6.38 -28.33
N LEU A 6 34.36 -7.29 -27.54
CA LEU A 6 33.13 -8.03 -27.70
C LEU A 6 31.95 -7.12 -27.31
N SER A 7 31.06 -6.87 -28.25
CA SER A 7 29.76 -6.22 -28.02
C SER A 7 28.91 -7.09 -27.08
N SER A 8 29.03 -6.85 -25.77
CA SER A 8 28.13 -7.40 -24.77
C SER A 8 26.86 -6.55 -24.74
N SER A 9 25.77 -7.10 -25.27
CA SER A 9 24.42 -6.56 -25.14
C SER A 9 24.02 -6.54 -23.66
N TYR A 10 24.24 -5.41 -23.00
CA TYR A 10 23.77 -5.15 -21.64
C TYR A 10 22.23 -5.09 -21.65
N SER A 11 21.57 -6.23 -21.44
CA SER A 11 20.15 -6.24 -21.10
C SER A 11 20.02 -5.61 -19.71
N PRO A 12 19.28 -4.51 -19.53
CA PRO A 12 19.07 -3.95 -18.21
C PRO A 12 18.38 -5.03 -17.38
N ALA A 13 18.98 -5.42 -16.26
CA ALA A 13 18.35 -6.33 -15.31
C ALA A 13 16.97 -5.77 -14.96
N THR A 14 15.90 -6.46 -15.41
CA THR A 14 14.54 -6.14 -15.01
C THR A 14 14.45 -6.29 -13.51
N ARG A 15 14.40 -5.17 -12.77
CA ARG A 15 14.08 -5.17 -11.36
C ARG A 15 12.62 -5.64 -11.21
N GLY A 16 12.40 -6.63 -10.35
CA GLY A 16 11.08 -7.21 -10.07
C GLY A 16 10.75 -8.52 -10.80
N ALA A 17 9.74 -9.22 -10.29
CA ALA A 17 9.26 -10.49 -10.78
C ALA A 17 8.48 -10.36 -12.09
N THR A 18 8.50 -11.42 -12.90
CA THR A 18 7.58 -11.56 -14.04
C THR A 18 6.14 -11.74 -13.54
N LEU A 19 5.16 -11.48 -14.41
CA LEU A 19 3.74 -11.61 -14.06
C LEU A 19 3.39 -13.03 -13.58
N GLU A 20 3.93 -14.05 -14.24
CA GLU A 20 3.68 -15.45 -13.91
C GLU A 20 4.30 -15.85 -12.56
N GLN A 21 5.54 -15.42 -12.30
CA GLN A 21 6.17 -15.61 -10.99
C GLN A 21 5.39 -14.92 -9.87
N CYS A 22 4.94 -13.70 -10.11
CA CYS A 22 4.14 -12.92 -9.18
C CYS A 22 2.79 -13.58 -8.88
N GLN A 23 2.10 -14.10 -9.88
CA GLN A 23 0.86 -14.88 -9.70
C GLN A 23 1.11 -16.14 -8.86
N GLN A 24 2.21 -16.84 -9.10
CA GLN A 24 2.58 -18.00 -8.28
C GLN A 24 2.87 -17.61 -6.83
N MET A 25 3.55 -16.50 -6.60
CA MET A 25 3.79 -15.98 -5.25
C MET A 25 2.48 -15.61 -4.56
N ILE A 26 1.56 -14.91 -5.23
CA ILE A 26 0.24 -14.58 -4.68
C ILE A 26 -0.52 -15.86 -4.31
N HIS A 27 -0.50 -16.88 -5.18
CA HIS A 27 -1.13 -18.17 -4.89
C HIS A 27 -0.55 -18.81 -3.62
N ASN A 28 0.78 -18.77 -3.45
CA ASN A 28 1.42 -19.27 -2.24
C ASN A 28 1.04 -18.43 -1.00
N SER A 29 0.96 -17.10 -1.13
CA SER A 29 0.54 -16.20 -0.05
C SER A 29 -0.88 -16.52 0.44
N LEU A 30 -1.79 -16.84 -0.48
CA LEU A 30 -3.16 -17.26 -0.16
C LEU A 30 -3.23 -18.55 0.66
N LEU A 31 -2.18 -19.38 0.64
CA LEU A 31 -2.08 -20.58 1.45
C LEU A 31 -1.52 -20.30 2.85
N SER A 32 -0.93 -19.12 3.09
CA SER A 32 -0.33 -18.76 4.38
C SER A 32 -1.40 -18.64 5.49
N PRO A 33 -1.07 -18.99 6.75
CA PRO A 33 -2.02 -18.93 7.86
C PRO A 33 -2.58 -17.53 8.12
N GLN A 34 -1.75 -16.49 7.98
CA GLN A 34 -2.16 -15.10 8.23
C GLN A 34 -3.13 -14.60 7.17
N VAL A 35 -2.87 -14.86 5.89
CA VAL A 35 -3.76 -14.45 4.79
C VAL A 35 -5.08 -15.22 4.85
N LYS A 36 -5.05 -16.53 5.16
CA LYS A 36 -6.28 -17.31 5.42
C LYS A 36 -7.11 -16.72 6.55
N PHE A 37 -6.47 -16.40 7.67
CA PHE A 37 -7.12 -15.77 8.81
C PHE A 37 -7.81 -14.45 8.43
N LEU A 38 -7.13 -13.57 7.69
CA LEU A 38 -7.71 -12.29 7.24
C LEU A 38 -8.91 -12.51 6.31
N ARG A 39 -8.81 -13.44 5.35
CA ARG A 39 -9.90 -13.77 4.42
C ARG A 39 -11.12 -14.32 5.16
N GLU A 40 -10.93 -15.22 6.12
CA GLU A 40 -12.03 -15.74 6.94
C GLU A 40 -12.74 -14.64 7.75
N HIS A 41 -12.00 -13.64 8.24
CA HIS A 41 -12.58 -12.52 8.99
C HIS A 41 -13.31 -11.54 8.08
N LEU A 42 -12.81 -11.31 6.87
CA LEU A 42 -13.49 -10.57 5.82
C LEU A 42 -14.83 -11.23 5.44
N GLU A 43 -14.84 -12.54 5.24
CA GLU A 43 -16.05 -13.31 4.98
C GLU A 43 -17.05 -13.22 6.13
N LYS A 44 -16.59 -13.37 7.38
CA LYS A 44 -17.45 -13.22 8.58
C LYS A 44 -18.01 -11.81 8.75
N ALA A 45 -17.30 -10.78 8.28
CA ALA A 45 -17.76 -9.40 8.27
C ALA A 45 -18.76 -9.10 7.14
N GLY A 46 -19.00 -10.05 6.23
CA GLY A 46 -19.92 -9.89 5.09
C GLY A 46 -19.26 -9.38 3.81
N CYS A 47 -17.93 -9.28 3.76
CA CYS A 47 -17.18 -8.86 2.58
C CYS A 47 -16.33 -10.01 2.04
N ALA A 48 -16.99 -10.96 1.40
CA ALA A 48 -16.31 -12.12 0.84
C ALA A 48 -15.28 -11.69 -0.23
N VAL A 49 -14.08 -12.27 -0.13
CA VAL A 49 -13.00 -12.10 -1.11
C VAL A 49 -13.24 -13.08 -2.26
N GLY A 50 -13.87 -12.59 -3.32
CA GLY A 50 -14.20 -13.39 -4.51
C GLY A 50 -13.04 -13.59 -5.48
N ASP A 51 -13.33 -14.29 -6.58
CA ASP A 51 -12.40 -14.46 -7.70
C ASP A 51 -12.03 -13.10 -8.30
N ASN A 52 -10.76 -12.91 -8.67
CA ASN A 52 -10.20 -11.65 -9.17
C ASN A 52 -10.18 -10.48 -8.18
N PHE A 53 -10.49 -10.69 -6.89
CA PHE A 53 -10.31 -9.66 -5.88
C PHE A 53 -8.83 -9.27 -5.72
N ILE A 54 -7.90 -10.17 -6.02
CA ILE A 54 -6.45 -9.90 -6.00
C ILE A 54 -5.93 -10.06 -7.43
N ARG A 55 -5.28 -9.02 -7.95
CA ARG A 55 -4.77 -9.00 -9.32
C ARG A 55 -3.28 -8.69 -9.36
N ALA A 56 -2.54 -9.56 -10.04
CA ALA A 56 -1.17 -9.31 -10.44
C ALA A 56 -1.16 -8.39 -11.67
N VAL A 57 -0.43 -7.28 -11.63
CA VAL A 57 -0.27 -6.38 -12.77
C VAL A 57 1.17 -5.90 -12.90
N LYS A 58 1.52 -5.38 -14.07
CA LYS A 58 2.73 -4.58 -14.26
C LYS A 58 2.34 -3.10 -14.14
N CYS A 59 3.01 -2.38 -13.26
CA CYS A 59 2.75 -0.96 -12.99
C CYS A 59 3.76 -0.09 -13.73
N ASP A 60 3.28 0.99 -14.35
CA ASP A 60 4.13 1.92 -15.13
C ASP A 60 4.91 2.91 -14.23
N GLY A 61 4.56 3.00 -12.94
CA GLY A 61 5.23 3.83 -11.95
C GLY A 61 6.23 3.05 -11.08
N THR A 62 7.28 3.75 -10.64
CA THR A 62 8.25 3.23 -9.66
C THR A 62 7.82 3.60 -8.24
N GLY A 63 7.91 2.66 -7.29
CA GLY A 63 7.78 2.95 -5.86
C GLY A 63 6.45 2.60 -5.20
N PHE A 64 5.53 1.94 -5.90
CA PHE A 64 4.29 1.42 -5.29
C PHE A 64 4.19 -0.10 -5.44
N ALA A 65 4.07 -0.80 -4.32
CA ALA A 65 4.14 -2.25 -4.23
C ALA A 65 2.79 -2.93 -4.56
N GLY A 66 1.69 -2.27 -4.23
CA GLY A 66 0.33 -2.74 -4.43
C GLY A 66 -0.64 -1.89 -3.61
N GLY A 67 -1.94 -2.04 -3.85
CA GLY A 67 -2.97 -1.18 -3.27
C GLY A 67 -4.37 -1.78 -3.27
N TYR A 68 -5.15 -1.44 -2.25
CA TYR A 68 -6.59 -1.70 -2.16
C TYR A 68 -7.40 -0.53 -2.69
N THR A 69 -8.44 -0.83 -3.46
CA THR A 69 -9.44 0.15 -3.89
C THR A 69 -10.84 -0.40 -3.64
N LYS A 70 -11.67 0.42 -2.98
CA LYS A 70 -13.05 0.08 -2.65
C LYS A 70 -13.83 -0.36 -3.89
N GLY A 71 -14.43 -1.55 -3.82
CA GLY A 71 -15.20 -2.15 -4.91
C GLY A 71 -14.39 -2.71 -6.07
N GLN A 72 -13.07 -2.49 -6.13
CA GLN A 72 -12.19 -3.04 -7.18
C GLN A 72 -11.26 -4.15 -6.67
N GLY A 73 -10.96 -4.16 -5.36
CA GLY A 73 -10.08 -5.13 -4.73
C GLY A 73 -8.63 -4.69 -4.65
N ILE A 74 -7.73 -5.66 -4.61
CA ILE A 74 -6.29 -5.51 -4.39
C ILE A 74 -5.54 -5.66 -5.71
N VAL A 75 -4.60 -4.75 -5.95
CA VAL A 75 -3.65 -4.80 -7.06
C VAL A 75 -2.25 -5.00 -6.49
N VAL A 76 -1.48 -5.93 -7.06
CA VAL A 76 -0.08 -6.17 -6.71
C VAL A 76 0.79 -5.81 -7.92
N CYS A 77 1.73 -4.88 -7.74
CA CYS A 77 2.65 -4.42 -8.77
C CYS A 77 3.86 -5.36 -8.88
N CYS A 78 3.79 -6.34 -9.79
CA CYS A 78 4.76 -7.43 -9.89
C CYS A 78 6.19 -6.97 -10.21
N ASN A 79 6.33 -5.86 -10.93
CA ASN A 79 7.62 -5.23 -11.23
C ASN A 79 8.27 -4.56 -10.01
N GLN A 80 7.62 -4.54 -8.85
CA GLN A 80 8.18 -4.10 -7.58
C GLN A 80 8.42 -5.26 -6.59
N MET A 81 8.05 -6.50 -6.96
CA MET A 81 8.18 -7.67 -6.09
C MET A 81 9.46 -8.42 -6.40
N GLU A 82 10.30 -8.71 -5.41
CA GLU A 82 11.54 -9.47 -5.61
C GLU A 82 11.49 -10.85 -4.95
N SER A 83 10.67 -11.00 -3.92
CA SER A 83 10.58 -12.21 -3.09
C SER A 83 9.14 -12.55 -2.67
N GLN A 84 8.97 -13.79 -2.19
CA GLN A 84 7.70 -14.25 -1.60
C GLN A 84 7.29 -13.39 -0.38
N ASP A 85 8.26 -12.91 0.40
CA ASP A 85 8.00 -12.07 1.58
C ASP A 85 7.43 -10.70 1.17
N ASP A 86 7.88 -10.12 0.06
CA ASP A 86 7.33 -8.85 -0.45
C ASP A 86 5.85 -9.00 -0.80
N VAL A 87 5.50 -10.08 -1.52
CA VAL A 87 4.12 -10.36 -1.91
C VAL A 87 3.25 -10.67 -0.69
N ASP A 88 3.77 -11.45 0.27
CA ASP A 88 3.08 -11.75 1.51
C ASP A 88 2.77 -10.47 2.30
N GLN A 89 3.72 -9.53 2.37
CA GLN A 89 3.55 -8.26 3.07
C GLN A 89 2.51 -7.37 2.41
N VAL A 90 2.66 -7.11 1.11
CA VAL A 90 1.67 -6.34 0.34
C VAL A 90 0.29 -6.94 0.51
N LEU A 91 0.15 -8.26 0.32
CA LEU A 91 -1.15 -8.89 0.39
C LEU A 91 -1.80 -8.77 1.78
N LYS A 92 -1.02 -8.93 2.85
CA LYS A 92 -1.52 -8.74 4.22
C LYS A 92 -1.92 -7.29 4.48
N HIS A 93 -1.09 -6.33 4.09
CA HIS A 93 -1.33 -4.89 4.24
C HIS A 93 -2.64 -4.50 3.56
N GLU A 94 -2.81 -4.88 2.30
CA GLU A 94 -4.00 -4.53 1.53
C GLU A 94 -5.27 -5.28 1.98
N LEU A 95 -5.15 -6.51 2.49
CA LEU A 95 -6.28 -7.22 3.09
C LEU A 95 -6.76 -6.57 4.39
N ILE A 96 -5.86 -5.93 5.15
CA ILE A 96 -6.25 -5.17 6.35
C ILE A 96 -7.00 -3.90 5.94
N HIS A 97 -6.58 -3.20 4.88
CA HIS A 97 -7.36 -2.08 4.32
C HIS A 97 -8.74 -2.51 3.85
N ALA A 98 -8.83 -3.65 3.15
CA ALA A 98 -10.11 -4.22 2.76
C ALA A 98 -10.99 -4.54 3.98
N PHE A 99 -10.41 -5.08 5.05
CA PHE A 99 -11.12 -5.40 6.28
C PHE A 99 -11.60 -4.14 7.02
N ASP A 100 -10.77 -3.10 7.05
CA ASP A 100 -11.12 -1.82 7.64
C ASP A 100 -12.28 -1.15 6.90
N ASP A 101 -12.24 -1.09 5.55
CA ASP A 101 -13.34 -0.56 4.73
C ASP A 101 -14.63 -1.38 4.88
N CYS A 102 -14.50 -2.71 4.97
CA CYS A 102 -15.63 -3.60 5.16
C CYS A 102 -16.35 -3.39 6.50
N ARG A 103 -15.59 -3.34 7.60
CA ARG A 103 -16.15 -3.33 8.95
C ARG A 103 -16.60 -1.95 9.40
N ALA A 104 -15.90 -0.91 8.97
CA ALA A 104 -16.11 0.42 9.52
C ALA A 104 -17.25 1.16 8.80
N ALA A 105 -18.38 1.29 9.48
CA ALA A 105 -19.54 2.06 8.99
C ALA A 105 -19.22 3.54 8.67
N ASN A 106 -18.13 4.09 9.22
CA ASN A 106 -17.75 5.51 9.08
C ASN A 106 -16.33 5.71 8.51
N LEU A 107 -15.71 4.70 7.89
CA LEU A 107 -14.41 4.93 7.25
C LEU A 107 -14.60 5.79 6.02
N ASP A 108 -13.82 6.87 5.97
CA ASP A 108 -13.90 7.89 4.95
C ASP A 108 -12.48 8.12 4.44
N TRP A 109 -12.19 7.58 3.26
CA TRP A 109 -10.88 7.62 2.64
C TRP A 109 -10.46 9.05 2.23
N THR A 110 -11.39 10.01 2.24
CA THR A 110 -11.08 11.43 2.02
C THR A 110 -10.53 12.13 3.26
N LYS A 111 -10.72 11.54 4.46
CA LYS A 111 -10.22 12.09 5.71
C LYS A 111 -8.85 11.51 6.04
N CYS A 112 -7.84 12.39 6.10
CA CYS A 112 -6.46 12.03 6.44
C CYS A 112 -6.34 11.22 7.74
N ALA A 113 -7.16 11.56 8.76
CA ALA A 113 -7.15 10.84 10.04
C ALA A 113 -7.58 9.37 9.89
N HIS A 114 -8.61 9.10 9.09
CA HIS A 114 -9.10 7.74 8.87
C HIS A 114 -8.09 6.92 8.06
N HIS A 115 -7.51 7.54 7.03
CA HIS A 115 -6.45 6.93 6.24
C HIS A 115 -5.24 6.57 7.11
N ALA A 116 -4.72 7.52 7.88
CA ALA A 116 -3.58 7.30 8.78
C ALA A 116 -3.86 6.22 9.84
N CYS A 117 -5.08 6.18 10.40
CA CYS A 117 -5.46 5.12 11.33
C CYS A 117 -5.48 3.73 10.69
N SER A 118 -5.88 3.63 9.42
CA SER A 118 -5.85 2.36 8.69
C SER A 118 -4.41 1.95 8.37
N GLU A 119 -3.56 2.89 7.93
CA GLU A 119 -2.13 2.62 7.68
C GLU A 119 -1.38 2.15 8.93
N ILE A 120 -1.59 2.80 10.08
CA ILE A 120 -0.97 2.40 11.35
C ILE A 120 -1.36 0.96 11.70
N ARG A 121 -2.63 0.60 11.48
CA ARG A 121 -3.13 -0.75 11.74
C ARG A 121 -2.57 -1.76 10.75
N ALA A 122 -2.55 -1.42 9.47
CA ALA A 122 -2.02 -2.24 8.40
C ALA A 122 -0.54 -2.53 8.67
N GLY A 123 0.29 -1.51 8.88
CA GLY A 123 1.72 -1.69 9.13
C GLY A 123 2.04 -2.43 10.45
N HIS A 124 1.17 -2.34 11.45
CA HIS A 124 1.31 -3.12 12.68
C HIS A 124 0.97 -4.61 12.49
N LEU A 125 -0.16 -4.91 11.83
CA LEU A 125 -0.69 -6.28 11.72
C LEU A 125 -0.13 -7.06 10.52
N SER A 126 0.31 -6.39 9.45
CA SER A 126 1.00 -7.00 8.31
C SER A 126 2.39 -7.51 8.69
N GLY A 127 2.97 -6.92 9.73
CA GLY A 127 4.36 -7.11 10.13
C GLY A 127 5.33 -6.14 9.46
N ASP A 128 4.84 -5.08 8.80
CA ASP A 128 5.71 -4.08 8.18
C ASP A 128 6.57 -3.30 9.18
N CYS A 129 6.14 -3.25 10.43
CA CYS A 129 6.91 -2.66 11.51
C CYS A 129 7.55 -3.70 12.45
N HIS A 130 7.67 -4.98 12.06
CA HIS A 130 8.24 -5.99 12.95
C HIS A 130 9.73 -5.75 13.23
N PHE A 131 10.10 -5.64 14.51
CA PHE A 131 11.48 -5.43 14.98
C PHE A 131 12.51 -6.40 14.37
N LYS A 132 12.14 -7.66 14.08
CA LYS A 132 13.06 -8.62 13.44
C LYS A 132 13.52 -8.18 12.04
N ARG A 133 12.62 -7.59 11.26
CA ARG A 133 12.90 -7.09 9.92
C ARG A 133 13.75 -5.82 9.99
N GLU A 134 13.44 -4.95 10.95
CA GLU A 134 14.26 -3.77 11.22
C GLU A 134 15.65 -4.18 11.72
N LEU A 135 15.79 -5.16 12.61
CA LEU A 135 17.09 -5.67 13.06
C LEU A 135 17.90 -6.30 11.92
N PHE A 136 17.26 -6.97 10.96
CA PHE A 136 17.95 -7.52 9.78
C PHE A 136 18.40 -6.41 8.81
N LYS A 137 17.56 -5.39 8.58
CA LYS A 137 17.94 -4.17 7.84
C LYS A 137 19.09 -3.42 8.52
N LEU A 138 19.07 -3.34 9.85
CA LEU A 138 20.08 -2.70 10.68
C LEU A 138 21.38 -3.50 10.77
N ALA A 139 21.32 -4.83 10.82
CA ALA A 139 22.51 -5.69 10.79
C ALA A 139 23.27 -5.55 9.46
N SER A 140 22.58 -5.08 8.42
CA SER A 140 23.13 -4.90 7.08
C SER A 140 23.74 -3.49 6.84
N LEU A 141 23.45 -2.46 7.66
CA LEU A 141 23.93 -1.08 7.47
C LEU A 141 24.06 -0.25 8.78
N ASN A 142 25.09 0.62 8.85
CA ASN A 142 25.36 1.53 9.97
C ASN A 142 24.36 2.73 10.01
N ILE A 143 23.71 2.95 11.16
CA ILE A 143 22.38 3.58 11.29
C ILE A 143 22.36 5.13 11.15
N ARG A 144 21.39 5.65 10.38
CA ARG A 144 20.62 6.87 10.71
C ARG A 144 19.14 6.72 10.28
N GLY A 145 18.23 6.83 11.25
CA GLY A 145 16.80 7.18 11.08
C GLY A 145 15.87 6.10 10.48
N HIS A 146 14.95 5.55 11.30
CA HIS A 146 13.86 4.65 10.89
C HIS A 146 12.53 5.39 10.73
N GLU A 147 12.46 6.35 9.82
CA GLU A 147 11.16 6.91 9.42
C GLU A 147 10.73 6.19 8.12
N GLN A 148 9.65 5.41 8.17
CA GLN A 148 9.00 4.96 6.93
C GLN A 148 8.28 6.18 6.36
N VAL A 149 8.77 6.70 5.22
CA VAL A 149 8.08 7.76 4.49
C VAL A 149 6.88 7.12 3.80
N ILE A 150 5.68 7.40 4.32
CA ILE A 150 4.42 7.00 3.70
C ILE A 150 4.20 7.90 2.47
N GLY A 151 4.33 7.34 1.28
CA GLY A 151 4.06 8.04 0.03
C GLY A 151 2.57 8.15 -0.23
N PHE A 152 1.98 9.31 0.08
CA PHE A 152 0.61 9.64 -0.32
C PHE A 152 0.54 9.92 -1.82
N LYS A 153 -0.36 9.26 -2.56
CA LYS A 153 -0.89 9.81 -3.80
C LYS A 153 -2.41 9.94 -3.71
N VAL A 154 -2.83 11.20 -3.53
CA VAL A 154 -4.18 11.63 -3.86
C VAL A 154 -4.26 11.62 -5.39
N GLU A 155 -5.01 10.67 -5.96
CA GLU A 155 -5.46 10.82 -7.34
C GLU A 155 -6.58 11.86 -7.33
N GLY A 156 -6.24 13.08 -7.77
CA GLY A 156 -7.20 14.15 -8.00
C GLY A 156 -7.78 14.04 -9.40
N GLU A 157 -9.10 14.03 -9.50
CA GLU A 157 -9.85 14.48 -10.67
C GLU A 157 -10.76 15.67 -10.26
N ASP A 158 -10.38 16.83 -10.80
CA ASP A 158 -11.17 17.98 -11.25
C ASP A 158 -12.01 18.86 -10.30
N SER A 159 -11.45 20.06 -10.11
CA SER A 159 -12.06 21.39 -10.34
C SER A 159 -13.40 21.71 -9.68
N VAL A 160 -13.33 22.39 -8.52
CA VAL A 160 -14.25 23.52 -8.24
C VAL A 160 -13.43 24.68 -7.67
N HIS A 161 -13.34 25.75 -8.47
CA HIS A 161 -12.99 27.08 -8.02
C HIS A 161 -13.93 27.51 -6.89
N HIS A 162 -13.40 27.82 -5.72
CA HIS A 162 -14.09 28.71 -4.79
C HIS A 162 -13.15 29.85 -4.42
N SER A 163 -13.39 30.98 -5.06
CA SER A 163 -12.83 32.28 -4.74
C SER A 163 -13.18 32.63 -3.29
N HIS A 164 -12.15 32.92 -2.51
CA HIS A 164 -12.29 33.59 -1.22
C HIS A 164 -12.89 34.99 -1.46
N GLU A 165 -14.02 35.26 -0.83
CA GLU A 165 -14.48 36.62 -0.56
C GLU A 165 -14.51 36.77 0.96
N GLU A 166 -13.50 37.47 1.49
CA GLU A 166 -13.57 38.04 2.83
C GLU A 166 -14.58 39.20 2.79
N SER A 167 -15.64 39.10 3.57
CA SER A 167 -16.41 40.26 3.99
C SER A 167 -16.60 40.18 5.50
N GLY A 168 -15.96 41.12 6.19
CA GLY A 168 -15.87 41.17 7.64
C GLY A 168 -17.21 41.36 8.33
N ILE A 169 -17.22 41.01 9.61
CA ILE A 169 -18.29 41.38 10.53
C ILE A 169 -17.61 42.12 11.68
N GLU A 170 -17.81 43.43 11.68
CA GLU A 170 -17.44 44.35 12.74
C GLU A 170 -18.07 43.93 14.07
N GLY A 171 -17.33 44.17 15.16
CA GLY A 171 -17.74 43.86 16.51
C GLY A 171 -18.97 44.63 16.99
N VAL A 172 -19.68 44.03 17.94
CA VAL A 172 -20.56 44.74 18.87
C VAL A 172 -20.32 44.19 20.28
N THR A 173 -20.32 45.13 21.21
CA THR A 173 -19.81 45.14 22.58
C THR A 173 -20.68 44.42 23.60
N ASP A 174 -20.01 43.99 24.67
CA ASP A 174 -20.50 43.64 26.01
C ASP A 174 -21.59 44.59 26.56
N SER A 175 -22.61 44.03 27.21
CA SER A 175 -23.38 44.65 28.29
C SER A 175 -24.23 43.62 29.05
N SER A 176 -23.71 43.18 30.19
CA SER A 176 -24.39 43.00 31.49
C SER A 176 -25.93 43.11 31.54
N GLN A 177 -26.61 42.00 31.85
CA GLN A 177 -27.58 41.84 32.95
C GLN A 177 -28.02 40.39 33.11
#